data_AF-A0A3C1UGX4-F1
#
_entry.id   AF-A0A3C1UGX4-F1
#
_cell.length_a   1.000
_cell.length_b   1.000
_cell.length_c   1.000
_cell.angle_alpha   90.00
_cell.angle_beta   90.00
_cell.angle_gamma   90.00
#
_symmetry.space_group_name_H-M   'P 1'
#
loop_
_entity.id
_entity.type
_entity.pdbx_description
1 polymer ?
#
loop_
_entity_poly.entity_id
_entity_poly.type
_entity_poly.pdbx_seq_one_letter_code
_entity_poly.pdbx_strand_id
1 'polypeptide(L)'
;MLSSDTEITFIDQVETLGKSAGLIMKTKSVSSVPGDTNTTKTFKMQTEASGSWNDVMYFLSQIENLPYNIHLETVSVHKDTGPQWNGTFDISVTELI
;
A
#
# COMPACT_ATOMS: atom_id res chain seq x y z
N MET A 1 14.62 -13.05 11.37
CA MET A 1 14.64 -11.80 10.59
C MET A 1 13.82 -12.08 9.36
N LEU A 2 12.83 -11.25 9.02
CA LEU A 2 12.33 -11.28 7.65
C LEU A 2 13.53 -11.07 6.74
N SER A 3 13.73 -11.96 5.76
CA SER A 3 14.64 -11.59 4.69
C SER A 3 14.04 -10.33 4.07
N SER A 4 14.88 -9.38 3.71
CA SER A 4 14.54 -8.18 2.93
C SER A 4 13.55 -8.45 1.78
N ASP A 5 13.45 -9.69 1.34
CA ASP A 5 12.73 -10.16 0.16
C ASP A 5 11.21 -10.04 0.29
N THR A 6 10.58 -10.35 1.44
CA THR A 6 9.11 -10.23 1.59
C THR A 6 8.67 -8.77 1.58
N GLU A 7 9.43 -7.90 2.25
CA GLU A 7 9.19 -6.45 2.29
C GLU A 7 9.27 -5.85 0.88
N ILE A 8 10.35 -6.16 0.16
CA ILE A 8 10.56 -5.73 -1.24
C ILE A 8 9.44 -6.28 -2.13
N THR A 9 9.08 -7.55 -1.99
CA THR A 9 8.01 -8.19 -2.78
C THR A 9 6.66 -7.50 -2.55
N PHE A 10 6.33 -7.17 -1.31
CA PHE A 10 5.07 -6.47 -1.00
C PHE A 10 5.02 -5.08 -1.63
N ILE A 11 6.09 -4.29 -1.51
CA ILE A 11 6.18 -2.96 -2.14
C ILE A 11 6.03 -3.09 -3.66
N ASP A 12 6.77 -4.02 -4.27
CA ASP A 12 6.74 -4.24 -5.72
C ASP A 12 5.34 -4.64 -6.20
N GLN A 13 4.63 -5.48 -5.45
CA GLN A 13 3.25 -5.86 -5.76
C GLN A 13 2.29 -4.68 -5.66
N VAL A 14 2.35 -3.88 -4.59
CA VAL A 14 1.52 -2.68 -4.41
C VAL A 14 1.77 -1.68 -5.54
N GLU A 15 3.03 -1.41 -5.88
CA GLU A 15 3.37 -0.51 -6.97
C GLU A 15 2.92 -1.05 -8.33
N THR A 16 3.10 -2.35 -8.57
CA THR A 16 2.69 -3.00 -9.83
C THR A 16 1.17 -2.95 -9.99
N LEU A 17 0.41 -3.21 -8.93
CA LEU A 17 -1.05 -3.11 -8.93
C LEU A 17 -1.49 -1.68 -9.26
N GLY A 18 -0.94 -0.67 -8.58
CA GLY A 18 -1.27 0.73 -8.85
C GLY A 18 -0.97 1.14 -10.30
N LYS A 19 0.21 0.78 -10.81
CA LYS A 19 0.58 1.04 -12.21
C LYS A 19 -0.35 0.33 -13.19
N SER A 20 -0.73 -0.93 -12.91
CA SER A 20 -1.65 -1.71 -13.76
C SER A 20 -3.08 -1.17 -13.74
N ALA A 21 -3.48 -0.52 -12.65
CA ALA A 21 -4.74 0.19 -12.52
C ALA A 21 -4.75 1.54 -13.27
N GLY A 22 -3.63 1.97 -13.85
CA GLY A 22 -3.50 3.26 -14.53
C GLY A 22 -3.10 4.42 -13.60
N LEU A 23 -2.72 4.14 -12.35
CA LEU A 23 -2.29 5.16 -11.39
C LEU A 23 -0.81 5.48 -11.52
N ILE A 24 -0.49 6.75 -11.30
CA ILE A 24 0.88 7.20 -11.03
C ILE A 24 1.13 7.01 -9.53
N MET A 25 1.97 6.04 -9.19
CA MET A 25 2.29 5.69 -7.80
C MET A 25 3.60 6.33 -7.35
N LYS A 26 3.66 6.71 -6.06
CA LYS A 26 4.89 7.15 -5.41
C LYS A 26 4.94 6.66 -3.96
N THR A 27 5.85 5.72 -3.70
CA THR A 27 6.18 5.29 -2.34
C THR A 27 6.87 6.43 -1.59
N LYS A 28 6.36 6.77 -0.41
CA LYS A 28 6.86 7.89 0.43
C LYS A 28 7.77 7.40 1.53
N SER A 29 7.36 6.34 2.22
CA SER A 29 8.13 5.74 3.29
C SER A 29 7.80 4.27 3.40
N VAL A 30 8.79 3.51 3.87
CA VAL A 30 8.65 2.12 4.26
C VAL A 30 9.37 1.97 5.59
N SER A 31 8.75 1.27 6.53
CA SER A 31 9.36 0.96 7.81
C SER A 31 8.91 -0.42 8.27
N SER A 32 9.72 -1.03 9.12
CA SER A 32 9.38 -2.28 9.76
C SER A 32 9.49 -2.13 11.26
N VAL A 33 8.45 -2.57 11.97
CA VAL A 33 8.33 -2.48 13.42
C VAL A 33 8.03 -3.86 14.00
N PRO A 34 8.48 -4.15 15.24
CA PRO A 34 7.99 -5.32 15.96
C PRO A 34 6.46 -5.30 15.98
N GLY A 35 5.84 -6.46 15.72
CA GLY A 35 4.39 -6.60 15.84
C GLY A 35 3.96 -6.67 17.31
N ASP A 36 2.65 -6.83 17.53
CA ASP A 36 2.06 -6.88 18.88
C ASP A 36 2.56 -8.07 19.71
N THR A 37 3.17 -9.07 19.07
CA THR A 37 3.78 -10.22 19.73
C THR A 37 5.26 -10.33 19.36
N ASN A 38 6.06 -10.95 20.23
CA ASN A 38 7.49 -11.22 19.93
C ASN A 38 7.70 -12.15 18.71
N THR A 39 6.62 -12.75 18.20
CA THR A 39 6.59 -13.64 17.05
C THR A 39 5.96 -12.98 15.84
N THR A 40 5.65 -11.68 15.86
CA THR A 40 5.12 -10.97 14.70
C THR A 40 5.97 -9.78 14.34
N LYS A 41 6.02 -9.45 13.06
CA LYS A 41 6.64 -8.23 12.54
C LYS A 41 5.64 -7.56 11.61
N THR A 42 5.53 -6.25 11.76
CA THR A 42 4.62 -5.42 10.98
C THR A 42 5.42 -4.51 10.06
N PHE A 43 5.11 -4.57 8.77
CA PHE A 43 5.60 -3.61 7.80
C PHE A 43 4.58 -2.49 7.65
N LYS A 44 5.08 -1.27 7.48
CA LYS A 44 4.26 -0.10 7.21
C LYS A 44 4.81 0.61 5.98
N MET A 45 3.92 0.91 5.05
CA MET A 45 4.20 1.62 3.80
C MET A 45 3.25 2.80 3.69
N GLN A 46 3.81 3.98 3.39
CA GLN A 46 3.02 5.11 2.95
C GLN A 46 3.22 5.28 1.45
N THR A 47 2.12 5.37 0.70
CA THR A 47 2.15 5.58 -0.75
C THR A 47 1.17 6.65 -1.18
N GLU A 48 1.56 7.38 -2.21
CA GLU A 48 0.67 8.28 -2.93
C GLU A 48 0.29 7.67 -4.27
N ALA A 49 -0.94 7.93 -4.72
CA ALA A 49 -1.41 7.59 -6.05
C ALA A 49 -2.11 8.78 -6.69
N SER A 50 -1.96 8.95 -8.00
CA SER A 50 -2.69 9.97 -8.77
C SER A 50 -3.32 9.34 -10.01
N GLY A 51 -4.58 9.64 -10.28
CA GLY A 51 -5.31 9.10 -11.43
C GLY A 51 -6.80 9.44 -11.42
N SER A 52 -7.60 8.73 -12.21
CA SER A 52 -9.05 8.90 -12.15
C SER A 52 -9.62 8.28 -10.88
N TRP A 53 -10.82 8.70 -10.47
CA TRP A 53 -11.50 8.09 -9.31
C TRP A 53 -11.69 6.58 -9.49
N ASN A 54 -12.05 6.15 -10.70
CA ASN A 54 -12.28 4.74 -11.01
C ASN A 54 -11.00 3.92 -10.83
N ASP A 55 -9.86 4.46 -11.27
CA ASP A 55 -8.56 3.80 -11.15
C ASP A 55 -8.14 3.68 -9.68
N VAL A 56 -8.37 4.73 -8.87
CA VAL A 56 -8.09 4.73 -7.43
C VAL A 56 -8.92 3.67 -6.71
N MET A 57 -10.22 3.61 -6.98
CA MET A 57 -11.11 2.63 -6.35
C MET A 57 -10.81 1.21 -6.84
N TYR A 58 -10.46 1.04 -8.12
CA TYR A 58 -10.04 -0.24 -8.66
C TYR A 58 -8.77 -0.75 -7.96
N PHE A 59 -7.76 0.10 -7.81
CA PHE A 59 -6.54 -0.23 -7.08
C PHE A 59 -6.82 -0.68 -5.64
N LEU A 60 -7.66 0.05 -4.89
CA LEU A 60 -8.05 -0.34 -3.54
C LEU A 60 -8.69 -1.74 -3.51
N SER A 61 -9.60 -2.02 -4.46
CA SER A 61 -10.21 -3.35 -4.56
C SER A 61 -9.20 -4.46 -4.86
N GLN A 62 -8.13 -4.17 -5.60
CA GLN A 62 -7.09 -5.16 -5.90
C GLN A 62 -6.18 -5.42 -4.71
N ILE A 63 -5.85 -4.38 -3.94
CA ILE A 63 -5.06 -4.52 -2.70
C ILE A 63 -5.79 -5.41 -1.70
N GLU A 64 -7.09 -5.25 -1.53
CA GLU A 64 -7.89 -6.06 -0.62
C GLU A 64 -7.90 -7.56 -1.00
N ASN A 65 -7.58 -7.90 -2.25
CA ASN A 65 -7.54 -9.29 -2.74
C ASN A 65 -6.15 -9.93 -2.64
N LEU A 66 -5.13 -9.21 -2.15
CA LEU A 66 -3.81 -9.79 -1.98
C LEU A 66 -3.81 -10.82 -0.83
N PRO A 67 -3.00 -11.90 -0.94
CA PRO A 67 -2.94 -12.97 0.07
C PRO A 67 -2.10 -12.58 1.30
N TYR A 68 -2.25 -11.36 1.79
CA TYR A 68 -1.60 -10.85 3.00
C TYR A 68 -2.64 -10.35 4.00
N ASN A 69 -2.27 -10.32 5.27
CA ASN A 69 -3.08 -9.66 6.29
C ASN A 69 -2.82 -8.14 6.22
N ILE A 70 -3.49 -7.47 5.28
CA ILE A 70 -3.34 -6.04 5.01
C ILE A 70 -4.28 -5.23 5.88
N HIS A 71 -3.74 -4.19 6.50
CA HIS A 71 -4.49 -3.17 7.19
C HIS A 71 -4.28 -1.82 6.49
N LEU A 72 -5.38 -1.20 6.06
CA LEU A 72 -5.36 0.18 5.59
C LEU A 72 -5.61 1.08 6.82
N GLU A 73 -4.56 1.72 7.33
CA GLU A 73 -4.63 2.55 8.54
C GLU A 73 -5.24 3.91 8.22
N THR A 74 -4.75 4.55 7.17
CA THR A 74 -5.23 5.86 6.69
C THR A 74 -5.48 5.78 5.20
N VAL A 75 -6.66 6.20 4.78
CA VAL A 75 -7.00 6.43 3.37
C VAL A 75 -7.48 7.85 3.24
N SER A 76 -6.68 8.70 2.58
CA SER A 76 -7.05 10.08 2.27
C SER A 76 -7.09 10.23 0.76
N VAL A 77 -8.25 10.56 0.21
CA VAL A 77 -8.40 10.84 -1.21
C VAL A 77 -9.00 12.22 -1.38
N HIS A 78 -8.36 13.04 -2.18
CA HIS A 78 -8.83 14.37 -2.50
C HIS A 78 -8.77 14.61 -4.00
N LYS A 79 -9.66 15.47 -4.48
CA LYS A 79 -9.69 15.90 -5.86
C LYS A 79 -8.96 17.23 -5.96
N ASP A 80 -7.98 17.29 -6.85
CA ASP A 80 -7.36 18.58 -7.21
C ASP A 80 -8.30 19.39 -8.11
N THR A 81 -7.87 20.59 -8.50
CA THR A 81 -8.63 21.48 -9.42
C THR A 81 -8.86 20.90 -10.84
N GLY A 82 -8.51 19.63 -11.09
CA GLY A 82 -8.65 18.93 -12.37
C GLY A 82 -9.47 17.63 -12.30
N PRO A 83 -9.42 16.78 -13.33
CA PRO A 83 -10.11 15.48 -13.35
C PRO A 83 -9.40 14.40 -12.50
N GLN A 84 -8.20 14.70 -12.01
CA GLN A 84 -7.35 13.79 -11.25
C GLN A 84 -7.68 13.83 -9.76
N TRP A 85 -7.60 12.65 -9.16
CA TRP A 85 -7.67 12.41 -7.74
C TRP A 85 -6.29 12.01 -7.25
N ASN A 86 -5.93 12.53 -6.08
CA ASN A 86 -4.72 12.14 -5.37
C ASN A 86 -5.12 11.40 -4.10
N GLY A 87 -4.59 10.19 -3.96
CA GLY A 87 -4.73 9.36 -2.79
C GLY A 87 -3.43 9.30 -2.00
N THR A 88 -3.52 9.29 -0.67
CA THR A 88 -2.45 8.88 0.23
C THR A 88 -2.97 7.71 1.06
N PHE A 89 -2.20 6.62 1.07
CA PHE A 89 -2.56 5.38 1.72
C PHE A 89 -1.44 4.96 2.67
N ASP A 90 -1.80 4.79 3.94
CA ASP A 90 -0.95 4.14 4.93
C ASP A 90 -1.39 2.68 5.03
N ILE A 91 -0.50 1.79 4.62
CA ILE A 91 -0.76 0.36 4.48
C ILE A 91 0.18 -0.38 5.42
N SER A 92 -0.34 -1.32 6.20
CA SER A 92 0.47 -2.21 7.01
C SER A 92 0.17 -3.68 6.76
N VAL A 93 1.20 -4.51 6.91
CA VAL A 93 1.11 -5.98 6.77
C VAL A 93 1.77 -6.61 7.97
N THR A 94 1.05 -7.52 8.62
CA THR A 94 1.57 -8.30 9.75
C THR A 94 1.85 -9.73 9.35
N GLU A 95 3.05 -10.20 9.66
CA GLU A 95 3.50 -11.57 9.40
C GLU A 95 4.04 -12.21 10.69
N LEU A 96 3.95 -13.53 10.77
CA LEU A 96 4.59 -14.34 11.81
C LEU A 96 6.09 -14.52 11.48
N ILE A 97 6.95 -14.32 12.49
CA ILE A 97 8.42 -14.46 12.43
C ILE A 97 8.83 -15.93 12.55
#